data_AF-A0A4P5NVR3-F1
#
_entry.id   AF-A0A4P5NVR3-F1
#
_cell.length_a   1.000
_cell.length_b   1.000
_cell.length_c   1.000
_cell.angle_alpha   90.00
_cell.angle_beta   90.00
_cell.angle_gamma   90.00
#
_symmetry.space_group_name_H-M   'P 1'
#
loop_
_entity.id
_entity.type
_entity.pdbx_description
1 polymer ?
#
loop_
_entity_poly.entity_id
_entity_poly.type
_entity_poly.pdbx_seq_one_letter_code
_entity_poly.pdbx_strand_id
1 'polypeptide(L)' 'MDHVHTPDLPCPHSVQLFNWIIDGKLKAHIGGTYPLANAARAHADMESGETTGKLLLIP' A
#
# COMPACT_ATOMS: atom_id res chain seq x y z
N MET A 1 4.92 -21.12 7.12
CA MET A 1 5.24 -19.69 7.02
C MET A 1 5.72 -19.41 5.61
N ASP A 2 4.88 -18.78 4.80
CA ASP A 2 5.12 -18.52 3.38
C ASP A 2 5.99 -17.26 3.23
N HIS A 3 7.31 -17.44 3.08
CA HIS A 3 8.23 -16.33 2.81
C HIS A 3 8.89 -16.58 1.44
N VAL A 4 8.50 -15.80 0.44
CA VAL A 4 9.10 -15.86 -0.90
C VAL A 4 10.48 -15.21 -0.85
N HIS A 5 11.52 -16.04 -0.91
CA HIS A 5 12.93 -15.61 -0.93
C HIS A 5 13.53 -15.61 -2.36
N THR A 6 12.68 -15.52 -3.39
CA THR A 6 13.11 -15.56 -4.80
C THR A 6 12.52 -14.35 -5.55
N PRO A 7 13.32 -13.29 -5.78
CA PRO A 7 12.84 -12.05 -6.38
C PRO A 7 12.73 -12.07 -7.92
N ASP A 8 13.26 -13.09 -8.61
CA ASP A 8 13.33 -13.08 -10.08
C ASP A 8 12.02 -13.53 -10.77
N LEU A 9 11.16 -14.26 -10.04
CA LEU A 9 9.87 -14.73 -10.54
C LEU A 9 8.74 -13.78 -10.10
N PRO A 10 7.88 -13.32 -11.02
CA PRO A 10 6.65 -12.67 -10.63
C PRO A 10 5.80 -13.66 -9.85
N CYS A 11 5.63 -13.42 -8.56
CA CYS A 11 4.77 -14.24 -7.72
C CYS A 11 3.37 -14.29 -8.36
N PRO A 12 2.79 -15.47 -8.61
CA PRO A 12 1.51 -15.59 -9.33
C PRO A 12 0.39 -14.80 -8.65
N HIS A 13 0.44 -14.71 -7.31
CA HIS A 13 -0.47 -13.89 -6.51
C HIS A 13 -0.36 -12.38 -6.79
N SER A 14 0.85 -11.88 -7.06
CA SER A 14 1.09 -10.48 -7.38
C SER A 14 0.49 -10.12 -8.75
N VAL A 15 0.69 -10.99 -9.75
CA VAL A 15 0.11 -10.82 -11.10
C VAL A 15 -1.42 -10.76 -11.04
N GLN A 16 -2.05 -11.65 -10.26
CA GLN A 16 -3.50 -11.65 -10.09
C GLN A 16 -4.01 -10.36 -9.42
N LEU A 17 -3.31 -9.88 -8.39
CA LEU A 17 -3.65 -8.61 -7.72
C LEU A 17 -3.61 -7.43 -8.70
N PHE A 18 -2.55 -7.32 -9.51
CA PHE A 18 -2.44 -6.25 -10.51
C PHE A 18 -3.51 -6.35 -11.60
N ASN A 19 -3.86 -7.56 -12.04
CA ASN A 19 -4.97 -7.75 -12.99
C ASN A 19 -6.31 -7.23 -12.43
N TRP A 20 -6.60 -7.45 -11.13
CA TRP A 20 -7.81 -6.89 -10.51
C TRP A 20 -7.79 -5.36 -10.41
N ILE A 21 -6.62 -4.74 -10.26
CA ILE A 21 -6.47 -3.28 -10.27
C ILE A 21 -6.75 -2.75 -11.68
N ILE A 22 -6.17 -3.37 -12.71
CA ILE A 22 -6.36 -2.97 -14.12
C ILE A 22 -7.82 -3.14 -14.55
N ASP A 23 -8.44 -4.25 -14.17
CA ASP A 23 -9.85 -4.55 -14.45
C ASP A 23 -10.84 -3.71 -13.61
N GLY A 24 -10.34 -2.87 -12.69
CA GLY A 24 -11.15 -2.00 -11.83
C GLY A 24 -11.91 -2.74 -10.72
N LYS A 25 -11.71 -4.05 -10.57
CA LYS A 25 -12.26 -4.89 -9.50
C LYS A 25 -11.66 -4.57 -8.13
N LEU A 26 -10.43 -4.06 -8.09
CA LEU A 26 -9.75 -3.63 -6.88
C LEU A 26 -9.37 -2.15 -6.97
N LYS A 27 -9.95 -1.31 -6.11
CA LYS A 27 -9.65 0.12 -6.03
C LYS A 27 -8.81 0.41 -4.78
N ALA A 28 -7.61 0.96 -4.97
CA ALA A 28 -6.81 1.46 -3.86
C ALA A 28 -7.37 2.81 -3.40
N HIS A 29 -7.90 2.88 -2.18
CA HIS A 29 -8.33 4.14 -1.57
C HIS A 29 -7.15 4.78 -0.83
N ILE A 30 -6.81 6.01 -1.24
CA ILE A 30 -5.76 6.80 -0.61
C ILE A 30 -6.41 7.69 0.45
N GLY A 31 -6.20 7.34 1.71
CA GLY A 31 -6.76 8.05 2.87
C GLY A 31 -5.98 9.30 3.24
N GLY A 32 -4.74 9.43 2.78
CA GLY A 32 -3.90 10.59 3.05
C GLY A 32 -2.58 10.54 2.32
N THR A 33 -2.01 11.72 2.07
CA THR A 33 -0.69 11.89 1.46
C THR A 33 0.11 12.87 2.30
N TYR A 34 1.30 12.45 2.71
CA TYR A 34 2.20 13.23 3.55
C TYR A 34 3.55 13.37 2.84
N PRO A 35 4.26 14.50 2.95
CA PRO A 35 5.66 14.54 2.56
C PRO A 35 6.47 13.59 3.46
N LEU A 36 7.56 13.03 2.96
CA LEU A 36 8.40 12.08 3.68
C LEU A 36 8.92 12.67 4.99
N ALA A 37 9.21 13.97 5.00
CA ALA A 37 9.57 14.72 6.22
C ALA A 37 8.52 14.61 7.34
N ASN A 38 7.26 14.36 7.00
CA ASN A 38 6.15 14.22 7.93
C ASN A 38 5.76 12.76 8.20
N ALA A 39 6.65 11.79 7.95
CA ALA A 39 6.39 10.37 8.19
C ALA A 39 5.93 10.07 9.64
N ALA A 40 6.50 10.75 10.63
CA ALA A 40 6.09 10.61 12.03
C ALA A 40 4.61 11.01 12.25
N ARG A 41 4.14 12.03 11.52
CA ARG A 41 2.75 12.48 11.60
C ARG A 41 1.82 11.52 10.87
N ALA A 42 2.23 10.99 9.73
CA ALA A 42 1.47 9.93 9.04
C ALA A 42 1.28 8.69 9.94
N HIS A 43 2.31 8.32 10.71
CA HIS A 43 2.21 7.25 11.70
C HIS A 43 1.22 7.57 12.82
N ALA A 44 1.31 8.75 13.43
CA ALA A 44 0.39 9.15 14.50
C ALA A 44 -1.09 9.19 14.04
N ASP A 45 -1.35 9.67 12.82
CA ASP A 45 -2.69 9.71 12.22
C ASP A 45 -3.26 8.29 11.95
N MET A 46 -2.37 7.35 11.60
CA MET A 46 -2.71 5.93 11.46
C MET A 46 -2.98 5.25 12.81
N GLU A 47 -2.20 5.57 13.84
CA GLU A 47 -2.37 5.03 15.19
C GLU A 47 -3.63 5.58 15.89
N SER A 48 -3.99 6.83 15.61
CA SER A 48 -5.22 7.49 16.09
C SER A 48 -6.49 6.88 15.47
N GLY A 49 -6.35 6.23 14.30
CA GLY A 49 -7.49 5.69 13.53
C GLY A 49 -8.27 6.76 12.77
N GLU A 50 -7.74 7.98 12.66
CA GLU A 50 -8.33 9.08 11.89
C GLU A 50 -8.19 8.85 10.39
N THR A 51 -7.22 8.02 9.98
CA THR A 51 -7.02 7.64 8.59
C THR A 51 -7.70 6.30 8.27
N THR A 52 -8.42 6.27 7.15
CA THR A 52 -8.96 5.04 6.58
C THR A 52 -8.33 4.79 5.23
N GLY A 53 -7.74 3.62 5.03
CA GLY A 53 -7.10 3.24 3.77
C GLY A 53 -5.59 3.44 3.78
N LYS A 54 -4.99 3.69 2.61
CA LYS A 54 -3.53 3.77 2.44
C LYS A 54 -3.02 5.19 2.64
N LEU A 55 -1.92 5.33 3.38
CA LEU A 55 -1.16 6.58 3.50
C LEU A 55 0.06 6.55 2.60
N LEU A 56 0.25 7.60 1.80
CA LEU A 56 1.39 7.73 0.91
C LEU A 56 2.39 8.74 1.46
N LEU A 57 3.66 8.37 1.42
CA LEU A 57 4.78 9.27 1.69
C LEU A 57 5.40 9.70 0.36
N ILE A 58 5.44 11.00 0.12
CA ILE A 58 6.02 11.60 -1.09
C ILE A 58 7.39 12.16 -0.73
N PRO A 59 8.47 11.74 -1.41
CA PRO A 59 9.83 12.20 -1.14
C PRO A 59 10.00 13.71 -1.37
#